data_AF-A0A316RTC9-F1
#
_entry.id   AF-A0A316RTC9-F1
#
_cell.length_a   1.000
_cell.length_b   1.000
_cell.length_c   1.000
_cell.angle_alpha   90.00
_cell.angle_beta   90.00
_cell.angle_gamma   90.00
#
_symmetry.space_group_name_H-M   'P 1'
#
loop_
_entity.id
_entity.type
_entity.pdbx_description
1 polymer ?
#
loop_
_entity_poly.entity_id
_entity_poly.type
_entity_poly.pdbx_seq_one_letter_code
_entity_poly.pdbx_strand_id
1 'polypeptide(L)' 'RLIVFRDSFGSSIAPLLAAGYSEITLVDIRYISPLSLGKLIDFTKADDVLFLYSASVINNSETIK' A
#
# COMPACT_ATOMS: atom_id res chain seq x y z
N ARG A 1 -6.20 11.78 -2.26
CA ARG A 1 -4.92 11.14 -1.88
C ARG A 1 -5.17 9.67 -1.66
N LEU A 2 -4.43 8.82 -2.36
CA LEU A 2 -4.58 7.38 -2.30
C LEU A 2 -3.42 6.77 -1.50
N ILE A 3 -3.72 5.86 -0.58
CA ILE A 3 -2.71 4.98 0.03
C ILE A 3 -2.82 3.61 -0.62
N VAL A 4 -1.72 3.08 -1.16
CA VAL A 4 -1.66 1.75 -1.75
C VAL A 4 -0.74 0.85 -0.95
N PHE A 5 -1.31 -0.17 -0.31
CA PHE A 5 -0.58 -1.26 0.29
C PHE A 5 -0.28 -2.30 -0.77
N ARG A 6 1.00 -2.57 -1.06
CA ARG A 6 1.40 -3.39 -2.21
C ARG A 6 2.62 -4.27 -2.00
N ASP A 7 2.68 -5.35 -2.79
CA ASP A 7 3.88 -6.14 -3.04
C ASP A 7 4.68 -5.58 -4.24
N SER A 8 5.75 -6.29 -4.65
CA SER A 8 6.57 -5.87 -5.80
C SER A 8 5.79 -5.75 -7.11
N PHE A 9 4.74 -6.55 -7.30
CA PHE A 9 3.94 -6.52 -8.53
C PHE A 9 3.08 -5.25 -8.59
N GLY A 10 2.54 -4.83 -7.45
CA GLY A 10 1.71 -3.63 -7.38
C GLY A 10 2.42 -2.31 -7.67
N SER A 11 3.75 -2.28 -7.77
CA SER A 11 4.47 -1.07 -8.21
C SER A 11 4.17 -0.68 -9.65
N SER A 12 3.93 -1.65 -10.53
CA SER A 12 3.75 -1.38 -11.97
C SER A 12 2.42 -0.68 -12.29
N ILE A 13 1.43 -0.75 -11.40
CA ILE A 13 0.10 -0.15 -11.61
C ILE A 13 -0.02 1.27 -11.02
N ALA A 14 0.90 1.66 -10.13
CA ALA A 14 0.88 2.98 -9.49
C ALA A 14 0.85 4.17 -10.49
N PRO A 15 1.63 4.16 -11.59
CA PRO A 15 1.57 5.25 -12.57
C PRO A 15 0.22 5.40 -13.27
N LEU A 16 -0.51 4.29 -13.45
CA LEU A 16 -1.85 4.32 -14.06
C LEU A 16 -2.87 4.99 -13.13
N LEU A 17 -2.74 4.75 -11.82
CA LEU A 17 -3.60 5.36 -10.80
C LEU A 17 -3.29 6.85 -10.60
N ALA A 18 -2.07 7.29 -10.90
CA ALA A 18 -1.63 8.68 -10.70
C ALA A 18 -2.45 9.71 -11.49
N ALA A 19 -3.13 9.31 -12.57
CA ALA A 19 -4.00 10.20 -13.33
C ALA A 19 -5.26 10.63 -12.56
N GLY A 20 -5.73 9.81 -11.60
CA GLY A 20 -6.97 10.05 -10.85
C GLY A 20 -6.75 10.67 -9.47
N TYR A 21 -5.51 10.74 -8.99
CA TYR A 21 -5.19 11.16 -7.63
C TYR A 21 -4.10 12.22 -7.60
N SER A 22 -4.29 13.24 -6.76
CA SER A 22 -3.30 14.31 -6.55
C SER A 22 -2.02 13.85 -5.87
N GLU A 23 -2.08 12.75 -5.11
CA GLU A 23 -0.96 12.14 -4.39
C GLU A 23 -1.24 10.65 -4.19
N ILE A 24 -0.20 9.83 -4.37
CA ILE A 24 -0.23 8.39 -4.12
C ILE A 24 0.91 8.02 -3.17
N THR A 25 0.55 7.45 -2.02
CA THR A 25 1.49 6.92 -1.04
C THR A 25 1.59 5.41 -1.20
N LEU A 26 2.75 4.91 -1.60
CA LEU A 26 3.00 3.48 -1.72
C LEU A 26 3.57 2.93 -0.41
N VAL A 27 2.94 1.87 0.11
CA VAL A 27 3.29 1.23 1.36
C VAL A 27 3.58 -0.25 1.10
N ASP A 28 4.71 -0.72 1.61
CA ASP A 28 5.04 -2.14 1.66
C ASP A 28 5.25 -2.55 3.10
N ILE A 29 4.29 -3.31 3.62
CA ILE A 29 4.25 -3.72 5.03
C ILE A 29 5.37 -4.70 5.39
N ARG A 30 6.05 -5.30 4.39
CA ARG A 30 7.21 -6.18 4.64
C ARG A 30 8.40 -5.43 5.24
N TYR A 31 8.45 -4.12 5.04
CA TYR A 31 9.57 -3.28 5.47
C TYR A 31 9.18 -2.28 6.57
N ILE A 32 7.89 -2.19 6.89
CA ILE A 32 7.36 -1.23 7.86
C ILE A 32 6.50 -1.98 8.86
N SER A 33 6.88 -1.93 10.13
CA SER A 33 6.05 -2.48 11.20
C SER A 33 4.66 -1.83 11.19
N PRO A 34 3.56 -2.63 11.22
CA PRO A 34 2.19 -2.11 11.28
C PRO A 34 1.96 -1.15 12.46
N LEU A 35 2.65 -1.35 13.58
CA LEU A 35 2.54 -0.49 14.77
C LEU A 35 3.15 0.91 14.56
N SER A 36 4.04 1.06 13.57
CA SER A 36 4.70 2.34 13.26
C SER A 36 4.00 3.11 12.14
N LEU A 37 3.04 2.48 11.46
CA LEU A 37 2.41 3.03 10.25
C LEU A 37 1.65 4.33 10.53
N GLY A 38 0.93 4.42 11.66
CA GLY A 38 0.23 5.64 12.07
C GLY A 38 1.15 6.82 12.42
N LYS A 39 2.46 6.59 12.59
CA LYS A 39 3.46 7.66 12.78
C LYS A 39 4.00 8.18 11.45
N LEU A 40 3.95 7.35 10.40
CA LEU A 40 4.52 7.65 9.08
C LEU A 40 3.45 8.17 8.12
N ILE A 41 2.20 7.73 8.30
CA ILE A 41 1.10 8.03 7.40
C ILE A 41 -0.04 8.65 8.19
N ASP A 42 -0.45 9.84 7.77
CA ASP A 42 -1.64 10.51 8.26
C ASP A 42 -2.87 10.02 7.50
N PHE A 43 -3.49 8.95 8.02
CA PHE A 43 -4.67 8.33 7.41
C PHE A 43 -5.89 9.27 7.35
N THR A 44 -5.92 10.36 8.14
CA THR A 44 -7.05 11.30 8.13
C THR A 44 -7.10 12.17 6.87
N LYS A 45 -5.98 12.23 6.13
CA LYS A 45 -5.87 12.95 4.85
C LYS A 45 -6.01 12.04 3.64
N ALA A 46 -6.16 10.73 3.85
CA ALA A 46 -6.38 9.79 2.76
C ALA A 46 -7.88 9.75 2.44
N ASP A 47 -8.19 9.90 1.16
CA ASP A 47 -9.57 9.76 0.68
C ASP A 47 -9.88 8.29 0.43
N ASP A 48 -8.90 7.54 -0.08
CA ASP A 48 -9.02 6.14 -0.46
C ASP A 48 -7.84 5.31 0.03
N VAL A 49 -8.10 4.03 0.29
CA VAL A 49 -7.09 3.01 0.63
C VAL A 49 -7.28 1.79 -0.27
N LEU A 50 -6.20 1.36 -0.93
CA LEU A 50 -6.18 0.20 -1.81
C LEU A 50 -5.17 -0.84 -1.31
N PHE A 51 -5.63 -2.09 -1.18
CA PHE A 51 -4.76 -3.24 -0.91
C PHE A 51 -4.57 -4.02 -2.21
N LEU A 52 -3.33 -4.08 -2.69
CA LEU A 52 -2.97 -4.69 -3.96
C LEU A 52 -1.84 -5.68 -3.77
N TYR A 53 -2.21 -6.92 -3.51
CA TYR A 53 -1.30 -8.04 -3.30
C TYR A 53 -1.63 -9.15 -4.28
N SER A 54 -0.61 -9.84 -4.77
CA SER A 54 -0.80 -11.08 -5.50
C SER A 54 -1.45 -12.16 -4.61
N ALA A 55 -2.30 -12.99 -5.19
CA ALA A 55 -2.96 -14.09 -4.47
C ALA A 55 -1.94 -15.01 -3.79
N SER A 56 -0.78 -15.22 -4.42
CA SER A 56 0.33 -16.00 -3.86
C SER A 56 0.94 -15.37 -2.61
N VAL A 57 1.06 -14.04 -2.53
CA VAL A 57 1.56 -13.34 -1.34
C VAL A 57 0.57 -13.39 -0.20
N ILE A 58 -0.74 -13.26 -0.49
CA ILE A 58 -1.78 -13.41 0.54
C ILE A 58 -1.82 -14.85 1.07
N ASN A 59 -1.67 -15.84 0.18
CA ASN A 59 -1.70 -17.25 0.55
C ASN A 59 -0.41 -17.74 1.23
N ASN A 60 0.67 -16.95 1.20
CA ASN A 60 1.92 -17.29 1.86
C ASN A 60 2.16 -16.38 3.08
N SER A 61 1.71 -16.89 4.22
CA SER A 61 1.56 -16.19 5.50
C SER A 61 2.85 -15.72 6.17
N GLU A 62 4.04 -16.03 5.63
CA GLU A 62 5.29 -15.43 6.12
C GLU A 62 5.37 -13.92 5.88
N THR A 63 4.59 -13.41 4.92
CA THR A 63 4.56 -11.98 4.55
C THR A 63 3.55 -11.16 5.35
N ILE A 64 2.58 -11.84 5.99
CA ILE A 64 1.50 -11.25 6.79
C ILE A 64 1.54 -11.91 8.18
N LYS A 65 2.45 -11.44 9.04
CA LYS A 65 2.50 -11.75 10.46
C LYS A 65 2.52 -10.47 11.28
#